data_AF-A0A7W4UH51-F1
#
_entry.id   AF-A0A7W4UH51-F1
#
_cell.length_a   1.000
_cell.length_b   1.000
_cell.length_c   1.000
_cell.angle_alpha   90.00
_cell.angle_beta   90.00
_cell.angle_gamma   90.00
#
_symmetry.space_group_name_H-M   'P 1'
#
loop_
_entity.id
_entity.type
_entity.pdbx_description
1 polymer ?
#
loop_
_entity_poly.entity_id
_entity_poly.type
_entity_poly.pdbx_seq_one_letter_code
_entity_poly.pdbx_strand_id
1 'polypeptide(L)'
;MVATAPTTADRTAQPSAPASTARLAAVAGVCLAVAVLALLLPAWPAGDDMGSTHYMGLLADNQPWNLLLFMAVPVVLAETIAVTELAILFRRDVPRVVADLNRYAGLVAGFYLVGVVVYLTKHAVVPLTTSGGWRGWVDVVAVGFYLLGVVPLLGMSLLETRAVGAGWDDQHRLKVHATLVGLFLVVAHVAMIAGMLDPGVVAGWEPTHVMDDGSSMVGMTH
;
A
#
# COMPACT_ATOMS: atom_id res chain seq x y z
N MET A 1 8.04 11.48 -72.33
CA MET A 1 7.44 10.24 -71.79
C MET A 1 7.88 10.14 -70.34
N VAL A 2 7.18 10.82 -69.42
CA VAL A 2 6.10 10.28 -68.56
C VAL A 2 6.52 8.98 -67.85
N ALA A 3 6.58 9.08 -66.52
CA ALA A 3 6.98 8.09 -65.54
C ALA A 3 6.00 6.92 -65.41
N THR A 4 6.51 5.77 -64.95
CA THR A 4 5.72 4.77 -64.21
C THR A 4 6.58 4.13 -63.12
N ALA A 5 6.36 4.54 -61.88
CA ALA A 5 6.79 3.81 -60.68
C ALA A 5 5.84 2.61 -60.43
N PRO A 6 6.30 1.50 -59.84
CA PRO A 6 5.40 0.41 -59.47
C PRO A 6 4.63 0.78 -58.21
N THR A 7 3.32 0.91 -58.37
CA THR A 7 2.32 0.94 -57.30
C THR A 7 2.33 -0.43 -56.61
N THR A 8 2.65 -0.50 -55.32
CA THR A 8 2.39 -1.69 -54.51
C THR A 8 1.79 -1.30 -53.16
N ALA A 9 0.50 -1.60 -53.07
CA ALA A 9 -0.28 -1.95 -51.88
C ALA A 9 -0.18 -1.01 -50.67
N ASP A 10 -1.20 -0.17 -50.56
CA ASP A 10 -1.68 0.39 -49.31
C ASP A 10 -1.97 -0.75 -48.32
N ARG A 11 -1.01 -1.02 -47.42
CA ARG A 11 -1.19 -1.93 -46.29
C ARG A 11 -2.09 -1.20 -45.32
N THR A 12 -3.40 -1.37 -45.48
CA THR A 12 -4.41 -0.94 -44.50
C THR A 12 -3.96 -1.39 -43.12
N ALA A 13 -3.47 -0.44 -42.32
CA ALA A 13 -3.07 -0.66 -40.95
C ALA A 13 -4.32 -1.12 -40.18
N GLN A 14 -4.40 -2.41 -39.85
CA GLN A 14 -5.32 -2.86 -38.82
C GLN A 14 -4.98 -2.10 -37.53
N PRO A 15 -5.95 -1.44 -36.87
CA PRO A 15 -5.70 -0.80 -35.60
C PRO A 15 -5.43 -1.90 -34.56
N SER A 16 -4.15 -2.09 -34.21
CA SER A 16 -3.77 -2.85 -33.04
C SER A 16 -4.24 -2.07 -31.81
N ALA A 17 -5.35 -2.50 -31.21
CA ALA A 17 -5.66 -2.07 -29.84
C ALA A 17 -4.43 -2.38 -28.97
N PRO A 18 -3.88 -1.39 -28.24
CA PRO A 18 -2.50 -1.45 -27.78
C PRO A 18 -2.44 -2.38 -26.56
N ALA A 19 -1.53 -3.35 -26.56
CA ALA A 19 -1.41 -4.36 -25.50
C ALA A 19 -1.30 -3.78 -24.06
N SER A 20 -0.95 -2.50 -23.90
CA SER A 20 -0.97 -1.78 -22.62
C SER A 20 -2.38 -1.56 -22.06
N THR A 21 -3.38 -1.26 -22.91
CA THR A 21 -4.77 -1.04 -22.47
C THR A 21 -5.41 -2.32 -21.94
N ALA A 22 -5.16 -3.46 -22.58
CA ALA A 22 -5.62 -4.76 -22.10
C ALA A 22 -4.99 -5.13 -20.75
N ARG A 23 -3.69 -4.86 -20.56
CA ARG A 23 -2.99 -5.10 -19.28
C ARG A 23 -3.50 -4.18 -18.18
N LEU A 24 -3.71 -2.90 -18.49
CA LEU A 24 -4.29 -1.95 -17.54
C LEU A 24 -5.70 -2.36 -17.13
N ALA A 25 -6.54 -2.79 -18.08
CA ALA A 25 -7.87 -3.30 -17.79
C ALA A 25 -7.83 -4.56 -16.93
N ALA A 26 -6.89 -5.48 -17.18
CA ALA A 26 -6.71 -6.67 -16.36
C ALA A 26 -6.28 -6.31 -14.93
N VAL A 27 -5.31 -5.40 -14.76
CA VAL A 27 -4.87 -4.93 -13.43
C VAL A 27 -6.01 -4.22 -12.69
N ALA A 28 -6.75 -3.35 -13.38
CA ALA A 28 -7.92 -2.70 -12.81
C ALA A 28 -9.00 -3.72 -12.39
N GLY A 29 -9.23 -4.75 -13.21
CA GLY A 29 -10.14 -5.85 -12.90
C GLY A 29 -9.70 -6.64 -11.66
N VAL A 30 -8.40 -6.93 -11.52
CA VAL A 30 -7.85 -7.58 -10.32
C VAL A 30 -7.98 -6.68 -9.10
N CYS A 31 -7.61 -5.40 -9.19
CA CYS A 31 -7.78 -4.44 -8.10
C CYS A 31 -9.26 -4.35 -7.67
N LEU A 32 -10.19 -4.33 -8.63
CA LEU A 32 -11.62 -4.29 -8.36
C LEU A 32 -12.09 -5.59 -7.69
N ALA A 33 -11.64 -6.75 -8.17
CA ALA A 33 -11.96 -8.03 -7.55
C ALA A 33 -11.44 -8.11 -6.10
N VAL A 34 -10.20 -7.67 -5.86
CA VAL A 34 -9.60 -7.59 -4.51
C VAL A 34 -10.39 -6.62 -3.63
N ALA A 35 -10.75 -5.44 -4.14
CA ALA A 35 -11.55 -4.47 -3.41
C ALA A 35 -12.94 -5.02 -3.06
N VAL A 36 -13.62 -5.65 -4.01
CA VAL A 36 -14.93 -6.29 -3.78
C VAL A 36 -14.79 -7.39 -2.73
N LEU A 37 -13.78 -8.24 -2.83
CA LEU A 37 -13.52 -9.28 -1.84
C LEU A 37 -13.30 -8.66 -0.44
N ALA A 38 -12.47 -7.63 -0.33
CA ALA A 38 -12.20 -6.92 0.92
C ALA A 38 -13.48 -6.29 1.51
N LEU A 39 -14.38 -5.76 0.67
CA LEU A 39 -15.67 -5.22 1.10
C LEU A 39 -16.65 -6.31 1.53
N LEU A 40 -16.54 -7.52 1.00
CA LEU A 40 -17.38 -8.66 1.38
C LEU A 40 -16.89 -9.34 2.66
N LEU A 41 -15.64 -9.12 3.07
CA LEU A 41 -15.12 -9.66 4.31
C LEU A 41 -15.89 -9.07 5.52
N PRO A 42 -16.31 -9.94 6.47
CA PRO A 42 -16.92 -9.50 7.71
C PRO A 42 -15.91 -8.70 8.54
N ALA A 43 -16.42 -7.96 9.53
CA ALA A 43 -15.55 -7.30 10.49
C ALA A 43 -14.74 -8.37 11.23
N TRP A 44 -13.43 -8.32 11.04
CA TRP A 44 -12.45 -9.05 11.83
C TRP A 44 -12.48 -8.53 13.27
N PRO A 45 -12.31 -9.39 14.28
CA PRO A 45 -12.35 -8.97 15.68
C PRO A 45 -11.36 -7.83 15.95
N ALA A 46 -11.90 -6.67 16.35
CA ALA A 46 -11.14 -5.60 16.98
C ALA A 46 -11.13 -5.86 18.49
N GLY A 47 -10.00 -5.61 19.14
CA GLY A 47 -9.82 -5.84 20.57
C GLY A 47 -10.39 -4.69 21.40
N ASP A 48 -10.18 -4.75 22.71
CA ASP A 48 -10.55 -3.67 23.62
C ASP A 48 -9.64 -2.46 23.41
N ASP A 49 -10.22 -1.26 23.48
CA ASP A 49 -9.56 -0.02 23.10
C ASP A 49 -8.44 0.38 24.08
N MET A 50 -7.18 0.32 23.64
CA MET A 50 -6.00 0.49 24.50
C MET A 50 -5.56 1.94 24.75
N GLY A 51 -6.37 2.94 24.39
CA GLY A 51 -6.05 4.36 24.60
C GLY A 51 -4.89 4.93 23.76
N SER A 52 -4.29 4.13 22.88
CA SER A 52 -3.28 4.57 21.89
C SER A 52 -3.93 5.12 20.61
N THR A 53 -3.13 5.55 19.62
CA THR A 53 -3.64 5.81 18.26
C THR A 53 -4.42 4.61 17.73
N HIS A 54 -5.40 4.83 16.83
CA HIS A 54 -6.17 3.75 16.23
C HIS A 54 -5.29 2.80 15.42
N TYR A 55 -4.20 3.32 14.84
CA TYR A 55 -3.21 2.49 14.17
C TYR A 55 -2.52 1.53 15.13
N MET A 56 -2.04 2.01 16.27
CA MET A 56 -1.40 1.15 17.27
C MET A 56 -2.38 0.18 17.92
N GLY A 57 -3.60 0.66 18.23
CA GLY A 57 -4.67 -0.19 18.77
C GLY A 57 -4.94 -1.36 17.83
N LEU A 58 -5.14 -1.09 16.53
CA LEU A 58 -5.36 -2.12 15.53
C LEU A 58 -4.25 -3.19 15.49
N LEU A 59 -2.98 -2.81 15.69
CA LEU A 59 -1.85 -3.74 15.69
C LEU A 59 -1.68 -4.50 17.01
N ALA A 60 -2.06 -3.89 18.13
CA ALA A 60 -2.00 -4.48 19.46
C ALA A 60 -3.18 -5.43 19.71
N ASP A 61 -4.31 -5.17 19.04
CA ASP A 61 -5.50 -6.00 19.09
C ASP A 61 -5.28 -7.38 18.48
N ASN A 62 -5.88 -8.41 19.08
CA ASN A 62 -5.94 -9.77 18.51
C ASN A 62 -4.57 -10.31 18.05
N GLN A 63 -3.52 -10.06 18.85
CA GLN A 63 -2.19 -10.59 18.57
C GLN A 63 -2.19 -12.12 18.54
N PRO A 64 -1.48 -12.75 17.57
CA PRO A 64 -0.51 -12.14 16.66
C PRO A 64 -1.10 -11.72 15.29
N TRP A 65 -2.37 -11.97 15.04
CA TRP A 65 -2.93 -11.95 13.68
C TRP A 65 -2.99 -10.57 13.06
N ASN A 66 -3.42 -9.55 13.81
CA ASN A 66 -3.51 -8.20 13.25
C ASN A 66 -2.13 -7.63 12.91
N LEU A 67 -1.15 -7.80 13.80
CA LEU A 67 0.24 -7.40 13.53
C LEU A 67 0.77 -8.09 12.27
N LEU A 68 0.52 -9.40 12.12
CA LEU A 68 0.95 -10.15 10.95
C LEU A 68 0.32 -9.62 9.65
N LEU A 69 -1.01 -9.43 9.64
CA LEU A 69 -1.75 -9.04 8.44
C LEU A 69 -1.52 -7.57 8.06
N PHE A 70 -1.58 -6.66 9.04
CA PHE A 70 -1.58 -5.23 8.76
C PHE A 70 -0.18 -4.62 8.78
N MET A 71 0.84 -5.29 9.30
CA MET A 71 2.21 -4.76 9.30
C MET A 71 3.22 -5.75 8.76
N ALA A 72 3.32 -6.96 9.34
CA ALA A 72 4.42 -7.85 9.03
C ALA A 72 4.43 -8.27 7.56
N VAL A 73 3.29 -8.69 7.00
CA VAL A 73 3.21 -9.11 5.59
C VAL A 73 3.57 -7.96 4.63
N PRO A 74 2.97 -6.76 4.72
CA PRO A 74 3.37 -5.62 3.89
C PRO A 74 4.85 -5.24 4.03
N VAL A 75 5.37 -5.17 5.27
CA VAL A 75 6.74 -4.74 5.54
C VAL A 75 7.74 -5.78 5.05
N VAL A 76 7.55 -7.06 5.33
CA VAL A 76 8.44 -8.14 4.86
C VAL A 76 8.45 -8.19 3.33
N LEU A 77 7.31 -8.02 2.67
CA LEU A 77 7.27 -7.93 1.20
C LEU A 77 8.05 -6.73 0.68
N ALA A 78 7.84 -5.55 1.28
CA ALA A 78 8.53 -4.33 0.88
C ALA A 78 10.05 -4.37 1.15
N GLU A 79 10.48 -4.92 2.28
CA GLU A 79 11.88 -5.13 2.61
C GLU A 79 12.52 -6.17 1.68
N THR A 80 11.79 -7.24 1.35
CA THR A 80 12.25 -8.23 0.37
C THR A 80 12.49 -7.56 -0.98
N ILE A 81 11.53 -6.75 -1.46
CA ILE A 81 11.67 -5.96 -2.68
C ILE A 81 12.92 -5.07 -2.56
N ALA A 82 13.04 -4.26 -1.50
CA ALA A 82 14.17 -3.35 -1.31
C ALA A 82 15.53 -4.04 -1.32
N VAL A 83 15.68 -5.15 -0.60
CA VAL A 83 16.93 -5.91 -0.53
C VAL A 83 17.27 -6.52 -1.90
N THR A 84 16.29 -7.12 -2.57
CA THR A 84 16.50 -7.72 -3.89
C THR A 84 16.78 -6.66 -4.97
N GLU A 85 16.15 -5.49 -4.88
CA GLU A 85 16.37 -4.35 -5.76
C GLU A 85 17.80 -3.81 -5.62
N LEU A 86 18.28 -3.62 -4.39
CA LEU A 86 19.67 -3.24 -4.12
C LEU A 86 20.64 -4.30 -4.66
N ALA A 87 20.33 -5.59 -4.48
CA ALA A 87 21.16 -6.67 -5.03
C ALA A 87 21.24 -6.63 -6.56
N ILE A 88 20.14 -6.30 -7.25
CA ILE A 88 20.10 -6.11 -8.71
C ILE A 88 20.91 -4.89 -9.13
N LEU A 89 20.84 -3.80 -8.37
CA LEU A 89 21.54 -2.55 -8.68
C LEU A 89 23.07 -2.69 -8.59
N PHE A 90 23.57 -3.43 -7.60
CA PHE A 90 25.01 -3.54 -7.32
C PHE A 90 25.70 -4.73 -7.99
N ARG A 91 24.96 -5.72 -8.51
CA ARG A 91 25.55 -6.90 -9.15
C ARG A 91 25.47 -6.81 -10.67
N ARG A 92 26.59 -7.17 -11.32
CA ARG A 92 26.63 -7.33 -12.79
C ARG A 92 25.97 -8.64 -13.25
N ASP A 93 26.01 -9.67 -12.41
CA ASP A 93 25.37 -10.97 -12.66
C ASP A 93 24.38 -11.26 -11.51
N VAL A 94 23.09 -11.20 -11.82
CA VAL A 94 22.01 -11.37 -10.86
C VAL A 94 21.45 -12.79 -11.02
N PRO A 95 21.47 -13.61 -9.96
CA PRO A 95 20.83 -14.92 -10.00
C PRO A 95 19.33 -14.77 -10.33
N ARG A 96 18.83 -15.61 -11.25
CA ARG A 96 17.41 -15.58 -11.66
C ARG A 96 16.44 -15.64 -10.49
N VAL A 97 16.77 -16.41 -9.45
CA VAL A 97 15.96 -16.52 -8.23
C VAL A 97 15.75 -15.17 -7.55
N VAL A 98 16.76 -14.29 -7.52
CA VAL A 98 16.66 -12.96 -6.91
C VAL A 98 15.78 -12.05 -7.75
N ALA A 99 15.95 -12.08 -9.07
CA ALA A 99 15.13 -11.30 -10.00
C ALA A 99 13.66 -11.74 -9.99
N ASP A 100 13.42 -13.04 -9.95
CA ASP A 100 12.08 -13.62 -9.87
C ASP A 100 11.42 -13.27 -8.53
N LEU A 101 12.15 -13.39 -7.41
CA LEU A 101 11.64 -13.04 -6.08
C LEU A 101 11.24 -11.56 -6.02
N ASN A 102 12.08 -10.64 -6.52
CA ASN A 102 11.77 -9.21 -6.58
C ASN A 102 10.47 -8.96 -7.35
N ARG A 103 10.38 -9.57 -8.54
CA ARG A 103 9.21 -9.43 -9.42
C ARG A 103 7.94 -9.98 -8.79
N TYR A 104 7.97 -11.16 -8.17
CA TYR A 104 6.80 -11.74 -7.53
C TYR A 104 6.39 -10.97 -6.28
N ALA A 105 7.34 -10.53 -5.46
CA ALA A 105 7.06 -9.70 -4.29
C ALA A 105 6.43 -8.36 -4.71
N GLY A 106 7.02 -7.67 -5.71
CA GLY A 106 6.50 -6.43 -6.27
C GLY A 106 5.11 -6.60 -6.91
N LEU A 107 4.83 -7.76 -7.52
CA LEU A 107 3.51 -8.07 -8.07
C LEU A 107 2.46 -8.24 -6.96
N VAL A 108 2.75 -8.99 -5.90
CA VAL A 108 1.77 -9.35 -4.86
C VAL A 108 1.53 -8.19 -3.88
N ALA A 109 2.58 -7.46 -3.52
CA ALA A 109 2.54 -6.49 -2.42
C ALA A 109 1.53 -5.35 -2.65
N GLY A 110 1.43 -4.81 -3.87
CA GLY A 110 0.49 -3.75 -4.19
C GLY A 110 -0.97 -4.21 -4.10
N PHE A 111 -1.31 -5.38 -4.66
CA PHE A 111 -2.68 -5.91 -4.57
C PHE A 111 -3.05 -6.27 -3.13
N TYR A 112 -2.11 -6.83 -2.36
CA TYR A 112 -2.33 -7.11 -0.95
C TYR A 112 -2.69 -5.83 -0.18
N LEU A 113 -1.89 -4.77 -0.37
CA LEU A 113 -2.12 -3.51 0.33
C LEU A 113 -3.40 -2.79 -0.14
N VAL A 114 -3.80 -2.93 -1.41
CA VAL A 114 -5.12 -2.48 -1.88
C VAL A 114 -6.26 -3.15 -1.08
N GLY A 115 -6.19 -4.47 -0.89
CA GLY A 115 -7.17 -5.20 -0.10
C GLY A 115 -7.24 -4.70 1.34
N VAL A 116 -6.07 -4.53 1.97
CA VAL A 116 -5.96 -3.98 3.33
C VAL A 116 -6.53 -2.56 3.42
N VAL A 117 -6.18 -1.66 2.51
CA VAL A 117 -6.68 -0.27 2.52
C VAL A 117 -8.19 -0.23 2.37
N VAL A 118 -8.76 -1.00 1.45
CA VAL A 118 -10.22 -1.04 1.25
C VAL A 118 -10.91 -1.59 2.49
N TYR A 119 -10.36 -2.67 3.07
CA TYR A 119 -10.88 -3.28 4.28
C TYR A 119 -10.88 -2.31 5.47
N LEU A 120 -9.75 -1.63 5.73
CA LEU A 120 -9.64 -0.66 6.82
C LEU A 120 -10.45 0.60 6.56
N THR A 121 -10.61 1.01 5.31
CA THR A 121 -11.45 2.16 4.98
C THR A 121 -12.89 1.90 5.42
N LYS A 122 -13.42 0.71 5.11
CA LYS A 122 -14.79 0.31 5.47
C LYS A 122 -14.98 0.15 6.99
N HIS A 123 -14.06 -0.56 7.64
CA HIS A 123 -14.25 -1.04 9.02
C HIS A 123 -13.63 -0.14 10.09
N ALA A 124 -12.67 0.72 9.74
CA ALA A 124 -12.04 1.66 10.67
C ALA A 124 -12.28 3.11 10.25
N VAL A 125 -11.80 3.54 9.07
CA VAL A 125 -11.78 4.97 8.69
C VAL A 125 -13.17 5.59 8.60
N VAL A 126 -14.13 4.91 7.95
CA VAL A 126 -15.51 5.42 7.81
C VAL A 126 -16.19 5.53 9.17
N PRO A 127 -16.21 4.49 10.04
CA PRO A 127 -16.69 4.63 11.41
C PRO A 127 -16.03 5.77 12.17
N LEU A 128 -14.70 5.89 12.15
CA LEU A 128 -13.97 6.94 12.88
C LEU A 128 -14.31 8.35 12.42
N THR A 129 -14.47 8.53 11.11
CA THR A 129 -14.79 9.84 10.52
C THR A 129 -16.24 10.24 10.77
N THR A 130 -17.16 9.27 10.79
CA THR A 130 -18.59 9.53 11.01
C THR A 130 -18.94 9.68 12.50
N SER A 131 -18.25 8.96 13.39
CA SER A 131 -18.41 9.08 14.84
C SER A 131 -17.62 10.25 15.44
N GLY A 132 -16.66 10.81 14.69
CA GLY A 132 -15.74 11.83 15.21
C GLY A 132 -14.72 11.27 16.21
N GLY A 133 -14.47 9.96 16.20
CA GLY A 133 -13.65 9.26 17.19
C GLY A 133 -12.14 9.47 17.07
N TRP A 134 -11.65 10.35 16.19
CA TRP A 134 -10.22 10.59 16.00
C TRP A 134 -9.54 11.09 17.28
N ARG A 135 -8.41 10.47 17.67
CA ARG A 135 -7.65 10.84 18.87
C ARG A 135 -6.68 12.00 18.63
N GLY A 136 -7.09 12.99 17.84
CA GLY A 136 -6.28 14.14 17.46
C GLY A 136 -5.54 14.00 16.11
N TRP A 137 -4.74 15.02 15.78
CA TRP A 137 -4.11 15.14 14.45
C TRP A 137 -3.06 14.06 14.18
N VAL A 138 -2.37 13.58 15.22
CA VAL A 138 -1.34 12.53 15.12
C VAL A 138 -1.97 11.20 14.67
N ASP A 139 -3.16 10.89 15.16
CA ASP A 139 -3.91 9.70 14.78
C ASP A 139 -4.30 9.73 13.29
N VAL A 140 -4.74 10.90 12.81
CA VAL A 140 -5.03 11.13 11.37
C VAL A 140 -3.77 10.97 10.53
N VAL A 141 -2.62 11.46 10.99
CA VAL A 141 -1.33 11.30 10.30
C VAL A 141 -0.91 9.82 10.26
N ALA A 142 -1.00 9.11 11.37
CA ALA A 142 -0.64 7.69 11.45
C ALA A 142 -1.46 6.84 10.48
N VAL A 143 -2.79 6.94 10.56
CA VAL A 143 -3.70 6.20 9.68
C VAL A 143 -3.56 6.68 8.23
N GLY A 144 -3.47 7.99 8.01
CA GLY A 144 -3.36 8.58 6.68
C GLY A 144 -2.10 8.13 5.93
N PHE A 145 -0.93 8.17 6.58
CA PHE A 145 0.33 7.69 5.98
C PHE A 145 0.33 6.18 5.78
N TYR A 146 -0.28 5.41 6.69
CA TYR A 146 -0.43 3.98 6.50
C TYR A 146 -1.23 3.66 5.22
N LEU A 147 -2.37 4.33 5.01
CA LEU A 147 -3.19 4.16 3.81
C LEU A 147 -2.46 4.67 2.56
N LEU A 148 -1.69 5.76 2.67
CA LEU A 148 -0.90 6.32 1.58
C LEU A 148 0.16 5.35 1.07
N GLY A 149 0.63 4.41 1.90
CA GLY A 149 1.57 3.35 1.51
C GLY A 149 1.11 2.52 0.30
N VAL A 150 -0.19 2.46 0.01
CA VAL A 150 -0.72 1.79 -1.19
C VAL A 150 -0.24 2.43 -2.48
N VAL A 151 0.03 3.74 -2.50
CA VAL A 151 0.44 4.47 -3.70
C VAL A 151 1.78 3.95 -4.24
N PRO A 152 2.87 3.93 -3.46
CA PRO A 152 4.14 3.41 -3.95
C PRO A 152 4.10 1.89 -4.20
N LEU A 153 3.43 1.09 -3.37
CA LEU A 153 3.35 -0.36 -3.55
C LEU A 153 2.52 -0.79 -4.76
N LEU A 154 1.35 -0.19 -4.97
CA LEU A 154 0.58 -0.41 -6.18
C LEU A 154 1.31 0.12 -7.42
N GLY A 155 2.02 1.24 -7.28
CA GLY A 155 2.91 1.76 -8.31
C GLY A 155 3.96 0.73 -8.76
N MET A 156 4.59 0.03 -7.82
CA MET A 156 5.53 -1.06 -8.12
C MET A 156 4.84 -2.21 -8.87
N SER A 157 3.68 -2.69 -8.38
CA SER A 157 2.92 -3.74 -9.06
C SER A 157 2.49 -3.36 -10.49
N LEU A 158 2.15 -2.08 -10.72
CA LEU A 158 1.81 -1.54 -12.03
C LEU A 158 3.00 -1.53 -13.01
N LEU A 159 4.21 -1.27 -12.50
CA LEU A 159 5.44 -1.37 -13.28
C LEU A 159 5.77 -2.82 -13.64
N GLU A 160 5.64 -3.74 -12.67
CA GLU A 160 5.93 -5.17 -12.86
C GLU A 160 4.96 -5.85 -13.83
N THR A 161 3.69 -5.45 -13.83
CA THR A 161 2.69 -5.92 -14.81
C THR A 161 2.87 -5.33 -16.20
N ARG A 162 3.77 -4.35 -16.37
CA ARG A 162 3.90 -3.52 -17.57
C ARG A 162 2.57 -2.89 -17.98
N ALA A 163 1.68 -2.63 -17.01
CA ALA A 163 0.50 -1.79 -17.22
C ALA A 163 0.94 -0.32 -17.33
N VAL A 164 1.96 0.07 -16.54
CA VAL A 164 2.67 1.34 -16.64
C VAL A 164 4.09 1.06 -17.15
N GLY A 165 4.63 1.96 -17.99
CA GLY A 165 6.02 1.86 -18.44
C GLY A 165 6.34 0.73 -19.42
N ALA A 166 5.35 0.19 -20.13
CA ALA A 166 5.53 -0.91 -21.08
C ALA A 166 6.57 -0.65 -22.19
N GLY A 167 6.76 0.62 -22.56
CA GLY A 167 7.73 1.06 -23.57
C GLY A 167 8.98 1.72 -22.97
N TRP A 168 9.18 1.65 -21.65
CA TRP A 168 10.36 2.23 -21.01
C TRP A 168 11.56 1.32 -21.13
N ASP A 169 12.73 1.94 -21.26
CA ASP A 169 14.01 1.25 -21.17
C ASP A 169 14.21 0.64 -19.77
N ASP A 170 14.99 -0.44 -19.70
CA ASP A 170 15.19 -1.22 -18.48
C ASP A 170 15.82 -0.36 -17.38
N GLN A 171 16.76 0.53 -17.73
CA GLN A 171 17.37 1.45 -16.77
C GLN A 171 16.39 2.48 -16.21
N HIS A 172 15.44 2.97 -17.02
CA HIS A 172 14.41 3.90 -16.55
C HIS A 172 13.44 3.20 -15.60
N ARG A 173 13.00 1.98 -15.95
CA ARG A 173 12.09 1.20 -15.11
C ARG A 173 12.72 0.88 -13.75
N LEU A 174 13.99 0.47 -13.73
CA LEU A 174 14.72 0.21 -12.49
C LEU A 174 14.80 1.46 -11.59
N LYS A 175 15.08 2.64 -12.17
CA LYS A 175 15.12 3.91 -11.42
C LYS A 175 13.77 4.25 -10.78
N VAL A 176 12.68 4.12 -11.54
CA VAL A 176 11.33 4.39 -11.00
C VAL A 176 10.97 3.37 -9.93
N HIS A 177 11.25 2.08 -10.16
CA HIS A 177 10.99 1.02 -9.18
C HIS A 177 11.73 1.29 -7.86
N ALA A 178 13.05 1.53 -7.92
CA ALA A 178 13.86 1.90 -6.75
C ALA A 178 13.37 3.18 -6.05
N THR A 179 12.90 4.18 -6.80
CA THR A 179 12.35 5.41 -6.23
C THR A 179 11.04 5.15 -5.48
N LEU A 180 10.17 4.30 -6.01
CA LEU A 180 8.92 3.92 -5.34
C LEU A 180 9.18 3.14 -4.06
N VAL A 181 10.18 2.25 -4.05
CA VAL A 181 10.63 1.57 -2.83
C VAL A 181 11.09 2.58 -1.79
N GLY A 182 11.95 3.53 -2.17
CA GLY A 182 12.42 4.58 -1.26
C GLY A 182 11.27 5.44 -0.71
N LEU A 183 10.31 5.82 -1.58
CA LEU A 183 9.11 6.55 -1.16
C LEU A 183 8.26 5.74 -0.18
N PHE A 184 8.07 4.44 -0.42
CA PHE A 184 7.34 3.56 0.50
C PHE A 184 8.03 3.51 1.86
N LEU A 185 9.36 3.37 1.90
CA LEU A 185 10.10 3.35 3.17
C LEU A 185 9.84 4.63 3.97
N VAL A 186 9.93 5.81 3.35
CA VAL A 186 9.65 7.09 4.04
C VAL A 186 8.21 7.12 4.57
N VAL A 187 7.23 6.80 3.73
CA VAL A 187 5.81 6.86 4.09
C VAL A 187 5.47 5.88 5.22
N ALA A 188 5.95 4.64 5.12
CA ALA A 188 5.72 3.61 6.13
C ALA A 188 6.37 3.96 7.47
N HIS A 189 7.58 4.53 7.46
CA HIS A 189 8.24 4.96 8.69
C HIS A 189 7.53 6.14 9.35
N VAL A 190 7.02 7.10 8.58
CA VAL A 190 6.20 8.19 9.13
C VAL A 190 4.94 7.63 9.81
N ALA A 191 4.26 6.66 9.18
CA ALA A 191 3.09 6.01 9.78
C ALA A 191 3.44 5.29 11.10
N MET A 192 4.55 4.54 11.14
CA MET A 192 4.98 3.82 12.35
C MET A 192 5.39 4.77 13.48
N ILE A 193 6.17 5.82 13.16
CA ILE A 193 6.58 6.81 14.15
C ILE A 193 5.36 7.52 14.72
N ALA A 194 4.49 8.07 13.86
CA ALA A 194 3.27 8.75 14.29
C ALA A 194 2.33 7.81 15.05
N GLY A 195 2.24 6.55 14.65
CA GLY A 195 1.43 5.53 15.31
C GLY A 195 1.87 5.19 16.72
N MET A 196 3.17 5.20 16.99
CA MET A 196 3.75 4.96 18.31
C MET A 196 3.68 6.17 19.25
N LEU A 197 3.36 7.37 18.75
CA LEU A 197 3.22 8.55 19.59
C LEU A 197 1.95 8.47 20.43
N ASP A 198 2.04 8.88 21.70
CA ASP A 198 0.89 8.97 22.59
C ASP A 198 0.02 10.19 22.22
N PRO A 199 -1.20 10.00 21.69
CA PRO A 199 -2.07 11.11 21.32
C PRO A 199 -2.43 12.00 22.52
N GLY A 200 -2.42 11.49 23.74
CA GLY A 200 -2.71 12.27 24.94
C GLY A 200 -1.63 13.30 25.24
N VAL A 201 -0.36 12.91 25.10
CA VAL A 201 0.77 13.82 25.32
C VAL A 201 0.96 14.79 24.16
N VAL A 202 0.86 14.32 22.90
CA VAL A 202 1.26 15.14 21.74
C VAL A 202 0.10 15.91 21.10
N ALA A 203 -1.13 15.43 21.26
CA ALA A 203 -2.32 16.07 20.69
C ALA A 203 -3.33 16.56 21.74
N GLY A 204 -3.03 16.40 23.03
CA GLY A 204 -3.91 16.83 24.13
C GLY A 204 -5.22 16.04 24.20
N TRP A 205 -5.23 14.80 23.68
CA TRP A 205 -6.38 13.92 23.77
C TRP A 205 -6.50 13.35 25.19
N GLU A 206 -7.49 13.76 25.97
CA GLU A 206 -7.75 13.13 27.26
C GLU A 206 -8.56 11.85 27.06
N PRO A 207 -7.99 10.66 27.37
CA PRO A 207 -8.82 9.47 27.50
C PRO A 207 -9.82 9.72 28.63
N THR A 208 -11.11 9.79 28.31
CA THR A 208 -12.15 9.73 29.34
C THR A 208 -12.22 8.30 29.87
N HIS A 209 -11.26 7.92 30.72
CA HIS A 209 -11.36 6.72 31.53
C HIS A 209 -12.40 6.99 32.62
N VAL A 210 -13.64 6.59 32.32
CA VAL A 210 -14.71 6.51 33.30
C VAL A 210 -14.51 5.17 34.02
N MET A 211 -14.21 5.23 35.32
CA MET A 211 -14.20 4.06 36.18
C MET A 211 -15.62 3.48 36.26
N ASP A 212 -15.77 2.18 36.59
CA ASP A 212 -17.10 1.52 36.73
C ASP A 212 -18.05 2.21 37.73
N ASP A 213 -17.54 3.12 38.56
CA ASP A 213 -18.30 3.94 39.51
C ASP A 213 -18.76 5.31 38.95
N GLY A 214 -18.49 5.60 37.68
CA GLY A 214 -18.86 6.85 37.02
C GLY A 214 -17.90 8.03 37.30
N SER A 215 -16.77 7.80 37.98
CA SER A 215 -15.75 8.83 38.20
C SER A 215 -14.76 8.91 37.03
N SER A 216 -14.46 10.14 36.58
CA SER A 216 -13.36 10.40 35.65
C SER A 216 -12.09 10.70 36.44
N MET A 217 -11.08 9.83 36.36
CA MET A 217 -9.76 10.17 36.92
C MET A 217 -9.04 11.14 35.99
N VAL A 218 -9.00 12.41 36.39
CA VAL A 218 -8.20 13.45 35.72
C VAL A 218 -6.72 13.14 35.94
N GLY A 219 -6.01 12.88 34.85
CA GLY A 219 -4.56 13.01 34.75
C GLY A 219 -3.75 12.01 35.57
N MET A 220 -3.31 10.93 34.93
CA MET A 220 -1.98 10.39 35.19
C MET A 220 -1.18 10.45 33.90
N THR A 221 -0.39 11.52 33.80
CA THR A 221 0.74 11.62 32.87
C THR A 221 1.71 10.48 33.18
N HIS A 222 1.93 9.58 32.22
CA HIS A 222 3.11 8.73 32.19
C HIS A 222 4.20 9.38 31.34
#